data_AF-A0A3M7LBE9-F1
#
_entry.id   AF-A0A3M7LBE9-F1
#
_cell.length_a   1.000
_cell.length_b   1.000
_cell.length_c   1.000
_cell.angle_alpha   90.00
_cell.angle_beta   90.00
_cell.angle_gamma   90.00
#
_symmetry.space_group_name_H-M   'P 1'
#
loop_
_entity.id
_entity.type
_entity.pdbx_description
1 polymer ?
#
loop_
_entity_poly.entity_id
_entity_poly.type
_entity_poly.pdbx_seq_one_letter_code
_entity_poly.pdbx_strand_id
1 'polypeptide(L)'
;MKKFFFIYFVFCLQFVFCQKISLRPIAPKSVSNTENIVKYLANQLKDRYVEKKDKGIYYDDLFRLNMINENYNLSLSQLDSLRNITMRNNSITASAMGSQFEIYINTVKRAPSKNNFDKIYEEEFKKNMRNYL
;
A
#
# COMPACT_ATOMS: atom_id res chain seq x y z
N MET A 1 42.28 -1.11 -20.01
CA MET A 1 41.71 0.26 -20.08
C MET A 1 40.45 0.35 -20.95
N LYS A 2 40.42 -0.18 -22.18
CA LYS A 2 39.24 -0.10 -23.07
C LYS A 2 37.92 -0.63 -22.48
N LYS A 3 37.96 -1.70 -21.68
CA LYS A 3 36.76 -2.28 -21.02
C LYS A 3 36.18 -1.39 -19.92
N PHE A 4 37.04 -0.69 -19.16
CA PHE A 4 36.60 0.27 -18.15
C PHE A 4 35.96 1.51 -18.77
N PHE A 5 36.49 1.96 -19.91
CA PHE A 5 35.90 3.06 -20.66
C PHE A 5 34.50 2.71 -21.19
N PHE A 6 34.30 1.47 -21.64
CA PHE A 6 33.00 0.99 -22.08
C PHE A 6 31.97 0.95 -20.94
N ILE A 7 32.36 0.48 -19.75
CA ILE A 7 31.48 0.46 -18.57
C ILE A 7 31.11 1.88 -18.14
N TYR A 8 32.08 2.79 -18.10
CA TYR A 8 31.85 4.19 -17.78
C TYR A 8 30.92 4.86 -18.80
N PHE A 9 31.12 4.59 -20.08
CA PHE A 9 30.29 5.11 -21.15
C PHE A 9 28.82 4.63 -21.05
N VAL A 10 28.59 3.35 -20.75
CA VAL A 10 27.24 2.80 -20.55
C VAL A 10 26.59 3.38 -19.30
N PHE A 11 27.34 3.60 -18.22
CA PHE A 11 26.83 4.22 -17.00
C PHE A 11 26.40 5.68 -17.22
N CYS A 12 27.21 6.46 -17.93
CA CYS A 12 26.87 7.85 -18.27
C CYS A 12 25.68 7.95 -19.24
N LEU A 13 25.48 6.96 -20.13
CA LEU A 13 24.35 6.95 -21.06
C LEU A 13 23.00 6.91 -20.33
N GLN A 14 22.92 6.21 -19.20
CA GLN A 14 21.66 6.13 -18.41
C GLN A 14 21.23 7.48 -17.85
N PHE A 15 22.17 8.39 -17.56
CA PHE A 15 21.83 9.73 -17.07
C PHE A 15 21.26 10.63 -18.17
N VAL A 16 21.66 10.45 -19.42
CA VAL A 16 21.17 11.26 -20.56
C VAL A 16 19.74 10.86 -20.96
N PHE A 17 19.37 9.58 -20.79
CA PHE A 17 18.01 9.09 -21.03
C PHE A 17 17.08 9.18 -19.81
N CYS A 18 17.58 9.62 -18.64
CA CYS A 18 16.75 10.01 -17.51
C CYS A 18 16.16 11.42 -17.73
N GLN A 19 15.58 11.63 -18.92
CA GLN A 19 14.79 12.83 -19.18
C GLN A 19 13.60 12.81 -18.24
N LYS A 20 13.50 13.88 -17.45
CA LYS A 20 12.41 14.17 -16.52
C LYS A 20 11.08 13.93 -17.26
N ILE A 21 10.38 12.84 -16.94
CA ILE A 21 9.03 12.61 -17.44
C ILE A 21 8.19 13.75 -16.88
N SER A 22 7.97 14.77 -17.71
CA SER A 22 6.99 15.81 -17.43
C SER A 22 5.63 15.15 -17.54
N LEU A 23 5.17 14.56 -16.43
CA LEU A 23 3.77 14.23 -16.27
C LEU A 23 3.05 15.57 -16.35
N ARG A 24 2.40 15.87 -17.49
CA ARG A 24 1.40 16.93 -17.55
C ARG A 24 0.46 16.64 -16.39
N PRO A 25 0.36 17.53 -15.38
CA PRO A 25 -0.62 17.32 -14.34
C PRO A 25 -1.96 17.27 -15.06
N ILE A 26 -2.62 16.11 -14.98
CA ILE A 26 -4.03 16.02 -15.33
C ILE A 26 -4.65 17.04 -14.38
N ALA A 27 -5.03 18.20 -14.91
CA ALA A 27 -5.66 19.23 -14.12
C ALA A 27 -6.84 18.55 -13.42
N PRO A 28 -6.90 18.54 -12.07
CA PRO A 28 -8.00 17.92 -11.39
C PRO A 28 -9.24 18.71 -11.81
N LYS A 29 -10.00 18.19 -12.77
CA LYS A 29 -11.38 18.61 -12.94
C LYS A 29 -12.00 18.35 -11.58
N SER A 30 -12.38 19.42 -10.92
CA SER A 30 -13.07 19.42 -9.65
C SER A 30 -14.40 18.69 -9.84
N VAL A 31 -14.37 17.37 -9.74
CA VAL A 31 -15.60 16.59 -9.68
C VAL A 31 -16.07 16.71 -8.25
N SER A 32 -16.86 17.74 -8.01
CA SER A 32 -17.30 18.18 -6.68
C SER A 32 -18.25 17.18 -6.00
N ASN A 33 -18.58 16.05 -6.63
CA ASN A 33 -19.51 15.07 -6.04
C ASN A 33 -19.38 13.64 -6.60
N THR A 34 -18.20 13.19 -7.01
CA THR A 34 -17.98 11.75 -7.22
C THR A 34 -17.54 11.13 -5.92
N GLU A 35 -18.44 10.40 -5.27
CA GLU A 35 -18.00 9.18 -4.59
C GLU A 35 -17.04 8.48 -5.57
N ASN A 36 -15.76 8.36 -5.19
CA ASN A 36 -14.71 7.89 -6.08
C ASN A 36 -15.20 6.63 -6.78
N ILE A 37 -15.21 6.57 -8.12
CA ILE A 37 -15.71 5.41 -8.87
C ILE A 37 -15.10 4.11 -8.33
N VAL A 38 -13.85 4.17 -7.86
CA VAL A 38 -13.17 3.07 -7.18
C VAL A 38 -13.86 2.67 -5.87
N LYS A 39 -14.27 3.62 -5.04
CA LYS A 39 -15.04 3.38 -3.79
C LYS A 39 -16.45 2.85 -4.08
N TYR A 40 -17.13 3.41 -5.07
CA TYR A 40 -18.43 2.88 -5.53
C TYR A 40 -18.30 1.41 -5.97
N LEU A 41 -17.35 1.11 -6.85
CA LEU A 41 -17.12 -0.26 -7.34
C LEU A 41 -16.68 -1.19 -6.20
N ALA A 42 -15.84 -0.74 -5.28
CA ALA A 42 -15.41 -1.53 -4.13
C ALA A 42 -16.56 -1.87 -3.18
N ASN A 43 -17.49 -0.93 -2.93
CA ASN A 43 -18.72 -1.21 -2.20
C ASN A 43 -19.59 -2.25 -2.93
N GLN A 44 -19.77 -2.09 -4.24
CA GLN A 44 -20.55 -3.02 -5.07
C GLN A 44 -19.92 -4.43 -5.16
N LEU A 45 -18.60 -4.54 -5.05
CA LEU A 45 -17.86 -5.80 -5.04
C LEU A 45 -17.89 -6.47 -3.67
N LYS A 46 -17.78 -5.70 -2.57
CA LYS A 46 -17.78 -6.22 -1.20
C LYS A 46 -18.98 -7.15 -0.94
N ASP A 47 -20.17 -6.76 -1.36
CA ASP A 47 -21.40 -7.52 -1.10
C ASP A 47 -21.56 -8.75 -2.01
N ARG A 48 -20.80 -8.80 -3.11
CA ARG A 48 -20.84 -9.88 -4.10
C ARG A 48 -19.59 -10.77 -4.09
N TYR A 49 -18.60 -10.44 -3.25
CA TYR A 49 -17.35 -11.18 -3.19
C TYR A 49 -17.53 -12.42 -2.32
N VAL A 50 -17.57 -13.57 -2.97
CA VAL A 50 -17.81 -14.87 -2.32
C VAL A 50 -16.48 -15.52 -1.92
N GLU A 51 -16.50 -16.31 -0.83
CA GLU A 51 -15.34 -17.09 -0.38
C GLU A 51 -14.75 -17.91 -1.55
N LYS A 52 -13.45 -17.73 -1.79
CA LYS A 52 -12.71 -18.49 -2.80
C LYS A 52 -12.07 -19.72 -2.17
N LYS A 53 -11.84 -20.75 -3.00
CA LYS A 53 -11.11 -21.96 -2.60
C LYS A 53 -9.73 -21.63 -2.02
N ASP A 54 -9.06 -20.63 -2.59
CA ASP A 54 -7.84 -20.06 -2.02
C ASP A 54 -8.20 -18.95 -1.01
N LYS A 55 -8.04 -19.28 0.27
CA LYS A 55 -8.31 -18.35 1.37
C LYS A 55 -7.31 -17.20 1.44
N GLY A 56 -6.07 -17.38 0.98
CA GLY A 56 -5.07 -16.32 0.96
C GLY A 56 -5.49 -15.20 0.00
N ILE A 57 -5.86 -15.57 -1.23
CA ILE A 57 -6.39 -14.62 -2.21
C ILE A 57 -7.67 -13.95 -1.71
N TYR A 58 -8.56 -14.72 -1.09
CA TYR A 58 -9.81 -14.20 -0.56
C TYR A 58 -9.60 -13.09 0.48
N TYR A 59 -8.71 -13.33 1.47
CA TYR A 59 -8.44 -12.33 2.51
C TYR A 59 -7.61 -11.14 2.02
N ASP A 60 -6.70 -11.31 1.04
CA ASP A 60 -5.99 -10.19 0.41
C ASP A 60 -6.96 -9.26 -0.36
N ASP A 61 -7.87 -9.84 -1.14
CA ASP A 61 -8.85 -9.07 -1.90
C ASP A 61 -9.80 -8.30 -0.95
N LEU A 62 -10.31 -8.96 0.10
CA LEU A 62 -11.16 -8.32 1.09
C LEU A 62 -10.44 -7.20 1.85
N PHE A 63 -9.18 -7.43 2.23
CA PHE A 63 -8.33 -6.42 2.86
C PHE A 63 -8.27 -5.15 1.99
N ARG A 64 -7.98 -5.30 0.70
CA ARG A 64 -7.87 -4.16 -0.24
C ARG A 64 -9.21 -3.46 -0.47
N LEU A 65 -10.30 -4.21 -0.60
CA LEU A 65 -11.64 -3.64 -0.74
C LEU A 65 -12.02 -2.80 0.48
N ASN A 66 -11.70 -3.27 1.69
CA ASN A 66 -11.99 -2.53 2.90
C ASN A 66 -11.04 -1.34 3.14
N MET A 67 -9.80 -1.39 2.65
CA MET A 67 -8.94 -0.20 2.55
C MET A 67 -9.57 0.90 1.70
N ILE A 68 -10.07 0.55 0.50
CA ILE A 68 -10.71 1.50 -0.42
C ILE A 68 -11.97 2.09 0.19
N ASN A 69 -12.76 1.25 0.88
CA ASN A 69 -13.99 1.68 1.55
C ASN A 69 -13.73 2.39 2.89
N GLU A 70 -12.47 2.59 3.26
CA GLU A 70 -12.03 3.21 4.53
C GLU A 70 -12.56 2.49 5.78
N ASN A 71 -12.91 1.20 5.64
CA ASN A 71 -13.29 0.35 6.75
C ASN A 71 -12.03 -0.28 7.36
N TYR A 72 -11.24 0.56 8.03
CA TYR A 72 -9.90 0.19 8.50
C TYR A 72 -9.88 -0.93 9.54
N ASN A 73 -10.92 -1.06 10.38
CA ASN A 73 -10.99 -2.15 11.37
C ASN A 73 -11.15 -3.51 10.69
N LEU A 74 -12.07 -3.58 9.72
CA LEU A 74 -12.29 -4.81 8.97
C LEU A 74 -11.08 -5.15 8.08
N SER A 75 -10.47 -4.12 7.49
CA SER A 75 -9.22 -4.24 6.74
C SER A 75 -8.11 -4.88 7.58
N LEU A 76 -7.83 -4.38 8.79
CA LEU A 76 -6.80 -4.96 9.66
C LEU A 76 -7.11 -6.43 10.02
N SER A 77 -8.36 -6.75 10.34
CA SER A 77 -8.76 -8.13 10.65
C SER A 77 -8.54 -9.10 9.48
N GLN A 78 -8.75 -8.65 8.25
CA GLN A 78 -8.50 -9.45 7.05
C GLN A 78 -7.01 -9.60 6.76
N LEU A 79 -6.22 -8.55 6.99
CA LEU A 79 -4.76 -8.64 6.93
C LEU A 79 -4.25 -9.67 7.94
N ASP A 80 -4.73 -9.67 9.18
CA ASP A 80 -4.33 -10.67 10.19
C ASP A 80 -4.71 -12.10 9.77
N SER A 81 -5.88 -12.26 9.14
CA SER A 81 -6.30 -13.55 8.58
C SER A 81 -5.34 -14.03 7.48
N LEU A 82 -4.93 -13.13 6.58
CA LEU A 82 -3.93 -13.41 5.54
C LEU A 82 -2.55 -13.75 6.14
N ARG A 83 -2.09 -13.00 7.15
CA ARG A 83 -0.85 -13.26 7.87
C ARG A 83 -0.87 -14.64 8.52
N ASN A 84 -1.97 -15.00 9.20
CA ASN A 84 -2.12 -16.31 9.85
C ASN A 84 -2.04 -17.48 8.86
N ILE A 85 -2.60 -17.34 7.66
CA ILE A 85 -2.47 -18.35 6.59
C ILE A 85 -1.01 -18.45 6.13
N THR A 86 -0.37 -17.30 5.90
CA THR A 86 1.01 -17.22 5.40
C THR A 86 2.03 -17.71 6.41
N MET A 87 1.77 -17.52 7.71
CA MET A 87 2.64 -17.87 8.83
C MET A 87 3.07 -19.34 8.79
N ARG A 88 2.19 -20.22 8.29
CA ARG A 88 2.47 -21.65 8.14
C ARG A 88 3.62 -21.94 7.17
N ASN A 89 3.82 -21.07 6.19
CA ASN A 89 4.79 -21.25 5.10
C ASN A 89 6.02 -20.36 5.28
N ASN A 90 5.83 -19.10 5.67
CA ASN A 90 6.93 -18.15 5.86
C ASN A 90 6.55 -17.09 6.90
N SER A 91 7.09 -17.25 8.11
CA SER A 91 6.80 -16.34 9.23
C SER A 91 7.35 -14.93 9.02
N ILE A 92 8.51 -14.78 8.39
CA ILE A 92 9.12 -13.47 8.11
C ILE A 92 8.24 -12.68 7.15
N THR A 93 7.80 -13.32 6.06
CA THR A 93 6.90 -12.68 5.09
C THR A 93 5.56 -12.37 5.73
N ALA A 94 4.98 -13.31 6.49
CA ALA A 94 3.71 -13.09 7.18
C ALA A 94 3.77 -11.89 8.12
N SER A 95 4.85 -11.76 8.91
CA SER A 95 5.04 -10.62 9.81
C SER A 95 5.13 -9.30 9.04
N ALA A 96 5.89 -9.23 7.94
CA ALA A 96 6.09 -8.00 7.18
C ALA A 96 4.89 -7.59 6.28
N MET A 97 4.01 -8.54 5.94
CA MET A 97 2.87 -8.33 5.05
C MET A 97 1.99 -7.18 5.53
N GLY A 98 1.70 -6.23 4.63
CA GLY A 98 0.78 -5.13 4.90
C GLY A 98 1.24 -4.12 5.96
N SER A 99 2.48 -4.19 6.44
CA SER A 99 3.04 -3.28 7.46
C SER A 99 2.86 -1.80 7.13
N GLN A 100 3.05 -1.40 5.87
CA GLN A 100 2.81 -0.04 5.40
C GLN A 100 1.35 0.42 5.58
N PHE A 101 0.39 -0.49 5.38
CA PHE A 101 -1.03 -0.19 5.53
C PHE A 101 -1.43 -0.13 6.99
N GLU A 102 -0.84 -0.99 7.83
CA GLU A 102 -1.03 -0.93 9.28
C GLU A 102 -0.53 0.40 9.86
N ILE A 103 0.66 0.85 9.46
CA ILE A 103 1.20 2.17 9.82
C ILE A 103 0.26 3.28 9.38
N TYR A 104 -0.19 3.25 8.12
CA TYR A 104 -1.13 4.24 7.59
C TYR A 104 -2.44 4.27 8.38
N ILE A 105 -3.06 3.11 8.60
CA ILE A 105 -4.32 2.98 9.34
C ILE A 105 -4.19 3.52 10.76
N ASN A 106 -3.13 3.14 11.47
CA ASN A 106 -2.88 3.62 12.83
C ASN A 106 -2.64 5.13 12.86
N THR A 107 -1.95 5.66 11.84
CA THR A 107 -1.74 7.10 11.67
C THR A 107 -3.07 7.83 11.48
N VAL A 108 -3.93 7.37 10.56
CA VAL A 108 -5.26 7.97 10.31
C VAL A 108 -6.12 7.92 11.57
N LYS A 109 -6.11 6.81 12.31
CA LYS A 109 -6.84 6.68 13.59
C LYS A 109 -6.35 7.67 14.65
N ARG A 110 -5.05 7.96 14.71
CA ARG A 110 -4.44 8.90 15.66
C ARG A 110 -4.52 10.36 15.21
N ALA A 111 -4.70 10.62 13.90
CA ALA A 111 -4.68 11.95 13.30
C ALA A 111 -5.92 12.24 12.42
N PRO A 112 -7.15 12.16 12.98
CA PRO A 112 -8.37 12.28 12.17
C PRO A 112 -8.52 13.63 11.47
N SER A 113 -7.97 14.71 12.04
CA SER A 113 -8.00 16.06 11.46
C SER A 113 -6.83 16.36 10.52
N LYS A 114 -5.99 15.37 10.17
CA LYS A 114 -4.74 15.50 9.38
C LYS A 114 -3.65 16.40 9.98
N ASN A 115 -3.91 17.06 11.11
CA ASN A 115 -2.90 17.81 11.85
C ASN A 115 -1.82 16.84 12.35
N ASN A 116 -0.55 17.19 12.12
CA ASN A 116 0.61 16.39 12.52
C ASN A 116 0.66 14.97 11.92
N PHE A 117 0.00 14.74 10.77
CA PHE A 117 -0.01 13.43 10.12
C PHE A 117 1.40 12.88 9.91
N ASP A 118 2.31 13.68 9.35
CA ASP A 118 3.69 13.25 9.05
C ASP A 118 4.46 12.83 10.30
N LYS A 119 4.31 13.60 11.39
CA LYS A 119 4.92 13.28 12.68
C LYS A 119 4.39 11.97 13.25
N ILE A 120 3.07 11.79 13.23
CA ILE A 120 2.42 10.58 13.75
C ILE A 120 2.77 9.37 12.88
N TYR A 121 2.87 9.55 11.56
CA TYR A 121 3.31 8.53 10.62
C TYR A 121 4.73 8.06 10.94
N GLU A 122 5.65 9.01 11.19
CA GLU A 122 7.02 8.69 11.58
C GLU A 122 7.06 7.91 12.91
N GLU A 123 6.23 8.28 13.89
CA GLU A 123 6.11 7.57 15.16
C GLU A 123 5.59 6.14 14.97
N GLU A 124 4.52 5.94 14.18
CA GLU A 124 3.97 4.62 13.87
C GLU A 124 4.95 3.76 13.06
N PHE A 125 5.68 4.36 12.12
CA PHE A 125 6.74 3.68 11.37
C PHE A 125 7.85 3.17 12.30
N LYS A 126 8.35 4.03 13.20
CA LYS A 126 9.38 3.64 14.21
C LYS A 126 8.87 2.60 15.20
N LYS A 127 7.58 2.63 15.54
CA LYS A 127 6.95 1.62 16.39
C LYS A 127 6.87 0.29 15.67
N ASN A 128 6.44 0.28 14.42
CA ASN A 128 6.31 -0.96 13.66
C ASN A 128 7.67 -1.61 13.37
N MET A 129 8.68 -0.82 13.00
CA MET A 129 10.05 -1.33 12.78
C MET A 129 10.65 -1.99 14.03
N ARG A 130 10.33 -1.50 15.23
CA ARG A 130 10.76 -2.13 16.49
C ARG A 130 10.15 -3.50 16.74
N ASN A 131 9.03 -3.83 16.11
CA ASN A 131 8.41 -5.16 16.24
C ASN A 131 9.06 -6.20 15.32
N TYR A 132 9.93 -5.78 14.39
CA TYR A 132 10.59 -6.65 13.40
C TYR A 132 12.11 -6.76 13.60
N LEU A 133 12.68 -6.07 14.59
CA LEU A 133 14.08 -6.13 15.03
C LEU A 133 14.18 -6.90 16.34
#